data_AF-A0A1Q8CNL7-F1
#
_entry.id   AF-A0A1Q8CNL7-F1
#
_cell.length_a   1.000
_cell.length_b   1.000
_cell.length_c   1.000
_cell.angle_alpha   90.00
_cell.angle_beta   90.00
_cell.angle_gamma   90.00
#
_symmetry.space_group_name_H-M   'P 1'
#
loop_
_entity.id
_entity.type
_entity.pdbx_description
1 polymer ?
#
loop_
_entity_poly.entity_id
_entity_poly.type
_entity_poly.pdbx_seq_one_letter_code
_entity_poly.pdbx_strand_id
1 'polypeptide(L)'
;MDELALLKDMGEKTPLPPAADLAPARARLAAVFPVAAAETAVPRRRRRLLIPSLTATGLAAAITAVVAFGGLEPFGVAPPQAEAVAFLHEAADAARVLPATPPRPEQFVYTRTRQGDGSVRESWFSADGTHDGLIRQDGLRIPMPGCRDGRRAVMRGEVDTTRTEPCTPEPADRSDLPTDAAGMREYLSRAELEPERGEIDFDVLVHFGLTEKYLPPRALAALFEVMADFPGLTIDENATDGAGRPGIGLTWAQPADQNEVMLVFDRESHALLGIAGESAVVEQAVVDAVDQRP
;
A
#
# COMPACT_ATOMS: atom_id res chain seq x y z
N MET A 1 -6.81 35.78 13.80
CA MET A 1 -5.37 36.03 14.04
C MET A 1 -4.65 35.57 12.78
N ASP A 2 -3.66 36.33 12.31
CA ASP A 2 -2.95 36.05 11.05
C ASP A 2 -1.64 35.29 11.36
N GLU A 3 -1.57 34.02 10.95
CA GLU A 3 -0.45 33.11 11.22
C GLU A 3 0.84 33.51 10.47
N LEU A 4 0.73 34.20 9.33
CA LEU A 4 1.88 34.69 8.57
C LEU A 4 2.59 35.84 9.29
N ALA A 5 1.85 36.65 10.05
CA ALA A 5 2.43 37.69 10.88
C ALA A 5 3.25 37.10 12.05
N LEU A 6 2.81 35.96 12.59
CA LEU A 6 3.50 35.27 13.69
C LEU A 6 4.85 34.68 13.24
N LEU A 7 4.88 34.04 12.06
CA LEU A 7 6.11 33.46 11.51
C LEU A 7 7.16 34.51 11.19
N LYS A 8 6.73 35.68 10.70
CA LYS A 8 7.63 36.78 10.37
C LYS A 8 8.26 37.40 11.63
N ASP A 9 7.47 37.59 12.68
CA ASP A 9 7.95 38.09 13.98
C ASP A 9 8.92 37.10 14.67
N MET A 10 8.71 35.79 14.51
CA MET A 10 9.65 34.77 15.01
C MET A 10 10.98 34.75 14.26
N GLY A 11 10.96 34.94 12.93
CA GLY A 11 12.16 35.02 12.10
C GLY A 11 13.05 36.23 12.43
N GLU A 12 12.43 37.37 12.76
CA GLU A 12 13.17 38.58 13.16
C GLU A 12 13.79 38.46 14.57
N LYS A 13 13.20 37.64 15.45
CA LYS A 13 13.68 37.43 16.83
C LYS A 13 14.76 36.35 16.96
N THR A 14 15.04 35.59 15.90
CA THR A 14 15.97 34.46 15.93
C THR A 14 17.10 34.66 14.92
N PRO A 15 18.19 35.36 15.28
CA PRO A 15 19.32 35.54 14.38
C PRO A 15 19.93 34.19 14.01
N LEU A 16 20.22 33.98 12.72
CA LEU A 16 20.88 32.78 12.25
C LEU A 16 22.25 32.62 12.94
N PRO A 17 22.66 31.40 13.30
CA PRO A 17 23.96 31.16 13.91
C PRO A 17 25.09 31.68 13.01
N PRO A 18 26.14 32.30 13.58
CA PRO A 18 27.25 32.79 12.81
C PRO A 18 27.93 31.65 12.05
N ALA A 19 28.50 31.96 10.88
CA ALA A 19 29.04 30.96 9.96
C ALA A 19 30.12 30.04 10.59
N ALA A 20 30.80 30.51 11.64
CA ALA A 20 31.75 29.73 12.41
C ALA A 20 31.09 28.55 13.17
N ASP A 21 29.89 28.75 13.70
CA ASP A 21 29.14 27.72 14.44
C ASP A 21 28.58 26.65 13.48
N LEU A 22 28.36 27.05 12.22
CA LEU A 22 27.93 26.16 11.15
C LEU A 22 29.10 25.41 10.49
N ALA A 23 30.35 25.78 10.76
CA ALA A 23 31.51 25.18 10.10
C ALA A 23 31.68 23.67 10.39
N PRO A 24 31.47 23.15 11.62
CA PRO A 24 31.54 21.72 11.89
C PRO A 24 30.44 20.93 11.18
N ALA A 25 29.21 21.48 11.11
CA ALA A 25 28.09 20.88 10.40
C ALA A 25 28.34 20.85 8.89
N ARG A 26 28.89 21.94 8.32
CA ARG A 26 29.32 21.99 6.92
C ARG A 26 30.46 21.04 6.61
N ALA A 27 31.42 20.87 7.52
CA ALA A 27 32.51 19.92 7.36
C ALA A 27 32.00 18.46 7.36
N ARG A 28 31.02 18.13 8.22
CA ARG A 28 30.33 16.83 8.19
C ARG A 28 29.57 16.62 6.89
N LEU A 29 28.86 17.65 6.40
CA LEU A 29 28.16 17.60 5.12
C LEU A 29 29.13 17.40 3.94
N ALA A 30 30.26 18.12 3.92
CA ALA A 30 31.28 18.00 2.88
C ALA A 30 32.07 16.67 2.95
N ALA A 31 32.12 16.02 4.12
CA ALA A 31 32.71 14.69 4.27
C ALA A 31 31.78 13.57 3.76
N VAL A 32 30.45 13.77 3.83
CA VAL A 32 29.45 12.85 3.27
C VAL A 32 29.34 12.98 1.75
N PHE A 33 29.66 14.16 1.21
CA PHE A 33 29.72 14.42 -0.23
C PHE A 33 31.11 14.93 -0.63
N PRO A 34 32.09 14.05 -0.98
CA PRO A 34 33.33 14.53 -1.55
C PRO A 34 33.01 15.15 -2.91
N VAL A 35 32.91 16.47 -2.96
CA VAL A 35 32.86 17.22 -4.21
C VAL A 35 34.21 17.02 -4.89
N ALA A 36 34.28 16.05 -5.79
CA ALA A 36 35.35 15.99 -6.77
C ALA A 36 35.27 17.28 -7.60
N ALA A 37 36.09 18.26 -7.25
CA ALA A 37 36.43 19.34 -8.16
C ALA A 37 37.17 18.69 -9.33
N ALA A 38 36.44 18.37 -10.40
CA ALA A 38 37.01 17.99 -11.68
C ALA A 38 36.33 18.84 -12.75
N GLU A 39 37.16 19.76 -13.27
CA GLU A 39 36.87 20.71 -14.32
C GLU A 39 36.20 20.05 -15.53
N THR A 40 35.19 20.71 -16.05
CA THR A 40 34.55 20.40 -17.32
C THR A 40 35.55 20.54 -18.46
N ALA A 41 36.11 19.43 -18.93
CA ALA A 41 36.78 19.35 -20.23
C ALA A 41 36.17 18.20 -21.03
N VAL A 42 35.28 18.54 -21.96
CA VAL A 42 34.69 17.62 -22.94
C VAL A 42 35.64 17.47 -24.12
N PRO A 43 36.13 16.27 -24.49
CA PRO A 43 36.73 16.06 -25.79
C PRO A 43 35.72 15.46 -26.79
N ARG A 44 35.63 16.12 -27.94
CA ARG A 44 34.83 15.78 -29.12
C ARG A 44 35.22 14.42 -29.73
N ARG A 45 34.20 13.65 -30.12
CA ARG A 45 34.29 12.45 -30.99
C ARG A 45 35.11 12.70 -32.26
N ARG A 46 36.06 11.80 -32.56
CA ARG A 46 36.49 11.43 -33.92
C ARG A 46 36.70 9.92 -34.05
N ARG A 47 36.22 9.37 -35.18
CA ARG A 47 36.23 7.95 -35.58
C ARG A 47 37.65 7.37 -35.73
N ARG A 48 37.86 6.09 -35.36
CA ARG A 48 38.11 4.92 -36.25
C ARG A 48 38.51 3.66 -35.44
N LEU A 49 37.90 2.54 -35.83
CA LEU A 49 38.20 1.09 -35.70
C LEU A 49 39.39 0.62 -34.83
N LEU A 50 39.15 -0.39 -33.97
CA LEU A 50 39.65 -1.78 -34.05
C LEU A 50 39.37 -2.52 -32.71
N ILE A 51 38.82 -3.73 -32.77
CA ILE A 51 38.70 -4.69 -31.64
C ILE A 51 39.99 -5.53 -31.62
N PRO A 52 40.54 -5.95 -30.45
CA PRO A 52 40.15 -7.27 -29.91
C PRO A 52 40.06 -7.36 -28.37
N SER A 53 39.08 -8.17 -27.93
CA SER A 53 39.03 -9.03 -26.73
C SER A 53 39.73 -8.59 -25.44
N LEU A 54 38.97 -8.43 -24.35
CA LEU A 54 39.37 -8.95 -23.04
C LEU A 54 38.15 -9.15 -22.12
N THR A 55 38.19 -10.28 -21.41
CA THR A 55 37.26 -10.83 -20.44
C THR A 55 36.88 -9.86 -19.31
N ALA A 56 35.59 -9.79 -18.98
CA ALA A 56 35.14 -9.49 -17.62
C ALA A 56 33.73 -10.06 -17.43
N THR A 57 33.61 -10.93 -16.43
CA THR A 57 32.38 -11.40 -15.81
C THR A 57 31.36 -10.27 -15.69
N GLY A 58 30.22 -10.43 -16.37
CA GLY A 58 29.10 -9.52 -16.26
C GLY A 58 28.48 -9.62 -14.87
N LEU A 59 28.95 -8.80 -13.94
CA LEU A 59 28.15 -8.43 -12.79
C LEU A 59 27.04 -7.53 -13.33
N ALA A 60 25.85 -8.10 -13.49
CA ALA A 60 24.65 -7.33 -13.77
C ALA A 60 24.49 -6.31 -12.64
N ALA A 61 24.83 -5.06 -12.92
CA ALA A 61 24.40 -3.95 -12.08
C ALA A 61 22.89 -3.86 -12.25
N ALA A 62 22.15 -4.53 -11.38
CA ALA A 62 20.73 -4.30 -11.23
C ALA A 62 20.57 -2.85 -10.80
N ILE A 63 20.13 -2.00 -11.73
CA ILE A 63 19.62 -0.67 -11.40
C ILE A 63 18.26 -0.94 -10.74
N THR A 64 18.26 -1.17 -9.43
CA THR A 64 17.05 -1.09 -8.63
C THR A 64 16.67 0.38 -8.57
N ALA A 65 15.82 0.80 -9.51
CA ALA A 65 15.04 2.00 -9.35
C ALA A 65 14.11 1.74 -8.15
N VAL A 66 14.50 2.25 -6.98
CA VAL A 66 13.62 2.28 -5.81
C VAL A 66 12.50 3.24 -6.15
N VAL A 67 11.32 2.70 -6.44
CA VAL A 67 10.10 3.51 -6.46
C VAL A 67 9.78 3.81 -5.01
N ALA A 68 9.84 5.08 -4.65
CA ALA A 68 9.40 5.55 -3.34
C ALA A 68 7.87 5.43 -3.31
N PHE A 69 7.38 4.36 -2.69
CA PHE A 69 6.00 4.31 -2.22
C PHE A 69 5.92 5.11 -0.90
N GLY A 70 4.89 5.93 -0.73
CA GLY A 70 4.65 6.70 0.48
C GLY A 70 5.52 7.96 0.68
N GLY A 71 6.11 8.52 -0.39
CA GLY A 71 6.80 9.82 -0.30
C GLY A 71 8.11 9.84 0.51
N LEU A 72 8.66 8.67 0.86
CA LEU A 72 9.96 8.55 1.53
C LEU A 72 11.11 8.87 0.57
N GLU A 73 11.89 9.91 0.85
CA GLU A 73 13.19 10.08 0.19
C GLU A 73 14.12 8.92 0.64
N PRO A 74 14.79 8.19 -0.30
CA PRO A 74 15.48 6.93 -0.02
C PRO A 74 16.75 7.05 0.87
N PHE A 75 16.99 8.20 1.49
CA PHE A 75 18.16 8.42 2.33
C PHE A 75 17.96 7.80 3.72
N GLY A 76 18.59 6.66 3.96
CA GLY A 76 18.66 6.03 5.28
C GLY A 76 17.69 4.87 5.52
N VAL A 77 16.89 4.48 4.53
CA VAL A 77 16.05 3.28 4.61
C VAL A 77 16.91 2.05 4.27
N ALA A 78 16.83 1.00 5.10
CA ALA A 78 17.53 -0.25 4.86
C ALA A 78 17.00 -0.93 3.58
N PRO A 79 17.85 -1.65 2.82
CA PRO A 79 17.36 -2.48 1.73
C PRO A 79 16.41 -3.56 2.28
N PRO A 80 15.47 -4.06 1.46
CA PRO A 80 14.56 -5.13 1.87
C PRO A 80 15.34 -6.39 2.26
N GLN A 81 14.87 -7.08 3.29
CA GLN A 81 15.43 -8.37 3.69
C GLN A 81 15.15 -9.42 2.61
N ALA A 82 16.19 -10.16 2.20
CA ALA A 82 16.08 -11.15 1.13
C ALA A 82 15.00 -12.23 1.40
N GLU A 83 14.82 -12.59 2.67
CA GLU A 83 13.82 -13.58 3.09
C GLU A 83 12.38 -13.04 2.97
N ALA A 84 12.16 -11.76 3.30
CA ALA A 84 10.87 -11.11 3.11
C ALA A 84 10.50 -10.99 1.62
N VAL A 85 11.49 -10.67 0.77
CA VAL A 85 11.34 -10.64 -0.70
C VAL A 85 10.98 -12.02 -1.23
N ALA A 86 11.70 -13.06 -0.80
CA ALA A 86 11.42 -14.44 -1.21
C ALA A 86 10.01 -14.88 -0.81
N PHE A 87 9.59 -14.56 0.43
CA PHE A 87 8.24 -14.87 0.91
C PHE A 87 7.14 -14.24 0.05
N LEU A 88 7.29 -12.97 -0.35
CA LEU A 88 6.31 -12.30 -1.20
C LEU A 88 6.27 -12.85 -2.64
N HIS A 89 7.40 -13.30 -3.17
CA HIS A 89 7.41 -14.01 -4.46
C HIS A 89 6.71 -15.37 -4.37
N GLU A 90 6.92 -16.12 -3.29
CA GLU A 90 6.17 -17.36 -3.03
C GLU A 90 4.67 -17.08 -2.86
N ALA A 91 4.30 -16.02 -2.14
CA ALA A 91 2.91 -15.59 -2.01
C ALA A 91 2.29 -15.22 -3.37
N ALA A 92 3.05 -14.57 -4.25
CA ALA A 92 2.62 -14.29 -5.62
C ALA A 92 2.40 -15.58 -6.43
N ASP A 93 3.29 -16.56 -6.30
CA ASP A 93 3.15 -17.87 -6.95
C ASP A 93 1.93 -18.64 -6.41
N ALA A 94 1.72 -18.64 -5.09
CA ALA A 94 0.55 -19.23 -4.46
C ALA A 94 -0.74 -18.55 -4.93
N ALA A 95 -0.76 -17.22 -4.98
CA ALA A 95 -1.90 -16.44 -5.46
C ALA A 95 -2.26 -16.78 -6.91
N ARG A 96 -1.29 -16.97 -7.81
CA ARG A 96 -1.53 -17.29 -9.24
C ARG A 96 -2.33 -18.56 -9.49
N VAL A 97 -2.21 -19.54 -8.60
CA VAL A 97 -2.86 -20.85 -8.74
C VAL A 97 -4.19 -20.94 -8.00
N LEU A 98 -4.60 -19.88 -7.29
CA LEU A 98 -5.91 -19.81 -6.67
C LEU A 98 -7.02 -19.87 -7.73
N PRO A 99 -8.16 -20.52 -7.42
CA PRO A 99 -9.30 -20.52 -8.31
C PRO A 99 -9.88 -19.11 -8.45
N ALA A 100 -10.00 -18.62 -9.69
CA ALA A 100 -10.67 -17.36 -9.98
C ALA A 100 -12.19 -17.57 -10.01
N THR A 101 -12.88 -17.05 -9.00
CA THR A 101 -14.36 -17.10 -8.91
C THR A 101 -14.88 -15.69 -8.67
N PRO A 102 -14.90 -14.82 -9.71
CA PRO A 102 -15.34 -13.45 -9.55
C PRO A 102 -16.84 -13.41 -9.16
N PRO A 103 -17.23 -12.49 -8.27
CA PRO A 103 -18.64 -12.30 -7.93
C PRO A 103 -19.42 -11.78 -9.14
N ARG A 104 -20.69 -12.18 -9.26
CA ARG A 104 -21.63 -11.56 -10.19
C ARG A 104 -21.99 -10.14 -9.69
N PRO A 105 -22.40 -9.21 -10.57
CA PRO A 105 -22.69 -7.82 -10.19
C PRO A 105 -23.66 -7.65 -9.01
N GLU A 106 -24.66 -8.52 -8.92
CA GLU A 106 -25.70 -8.51 -7.88
C GLU A 106 -25.29 -9.17 -6.56
N GLN A 107 -24.11 -9.79 -6.51
CA GLN A 107 -23.62 -10.48 -5.32
C GLN A 107 -22.83 -9.54 -4.40
N PHE A 108 -22.44 -10.07 -3.24
CA PHE A 108 -21.71 -9.34 -2.22
C PHE A 108 -20.42 -10.07 -1.87
N VAL A 109 -19.36 -9.31 -1.64
CA VAL A 109 -18.16 -9.80 -0.96
C VAL A 109 -18.44 -9.73 0.53
N TYR A 110 -18.57 -10.91 1.15
CA TYR A 110 -18.68 -11.08 2.59
C TYR A 110 -17.30 -11.19 3.21
N THR A 111 -17.06 -10.48 4.30
CA THR A 111 -15.87 -10.63 5.13
C THR A 111 -16.25 -10.67 6.60
N ARG A 112 -15.62 -11.57 7.35
CA ARG A 112 -15.69 -11.65 8.80
C ARG A 112 -14.30 -11.46 9.39
N THR A 113 -14.19 -10.49 10.28
CA THR A 113 -12.93 -10.14 10.94
C THR A 113 -13.10 -10.20 12.45
N ARG A 114 -12.14 -10.82 13.15
CA ARG A 114 -12.01 -10.72 14.61
C ARG A 114 -10.99 -9.63 14.92
N GLN A 115 -11.37 -8.68 15.76
CA GLN A 115 -10.49 -7.60 16.20
C GLN A 115 -9.67 -8.03 17.42
N GLY A 116 -8.58 -7.30 17.71
CA GLY A 116 -7.68 -7.56 18.83
C GLY A 116 -8.33 -7.48 20.22
N ASP A 117 -9.41 -6.73 20.35
CA ASP A 117 -10.23 -6.68 21.57
C ASP A 117 -11.24 -7.83 21.69
N GLY A 118 -11.24 -8.75 20.71
CA GLY A 118 -12.14 -9.90 20.62
C GLY A 118 -13.50 -9.60 19.98
N SER A 119 -13.80 -8.33 19.65
CA SER A 119 -15.01 -7.98 18.91
C SER A 119 -14.99 -8.58 17.49
N VAL A 120 -16.17 -8.68 16.88
CA VAL A 120 -16.32 -9.21 15.52
C VAL A 120 -16.93 -8.14 14.63
N ARG A 121 -16.29 -7.93 13.49
CA ARG A 121 -16.79 -7.13 12.38
C ARG A 121 -17.18 -8.05 11.23
N GLU A 122 -18.34 -7.80 10.64
CA GLU A 122 -18.79 -8.45 9.41
C GLU A 122 -19.17 -7.39 8.39
N SER A 123 -18.78 -7.56 7.14
CA SER A 123 -19.18 -6.69 6.03
C SER A 123 -19.74 -7.49 4.87
N TRP A 124 -20.68 -6.86 4.16
CA TRP A 124 -21.25 -7.28 2.89
C TRP A 124 -21.15 -6.11 1.94
N PHE A 125 -20.18 -6.13 1.02
CA PHE A 125 -20.01 -5.06 0.05
C PHE A 125 -20.47 -5.49 -1.34
N SER A 126 -21.24 -4.62 -2.00
CA SER A 126 -21.76 -4.85 -3.35
C SER A 126 -20.62 -5.11 -4.32
N ALA A 127 -20.68 -6.22 -5.04
CA ALA A 127 -19.68 -6.59 -6.03
C ALA A 127 -19.45 -5.45 -7.04
N ASP A 128 -20.52 -4.88 -7.59
CA ASP A 128 -20.49 -3.78 -8.56
C ASP A 128 -20.57 -2.37 -7.94
N GLY A 129 -20.72 -2.25 -6.62
CA GLY A 129 -20.89 -0.97 -5.93
C GLY A 129 -22.28 -0.31 -6.08
N THR A 130 -23.27 -0.96 -6.70
CA THR A 130 -24.60 -0.37 -6.96
C THR A 130 -25.71 -0.84 -6.02
N HIS A 131 -25.46 -1.91 -5.25
CA HIS A 131 -26.40 -2.46 -4.28
C HIS A 131 -26.08 -1.99 -2.86
N ASP A 132 -27.11 -1.88 -2.02
CA ASP A 132 -26.92 -1.51 -0.61
C ASP A 132 -26.21 -2.64 0.13
N GLY A 133 -25.03 -2.34 0.68
CA GLY A 133 -24.27 -3.22 1.53
C GLY A 133 -24.58 -3.02 3.02
N LEU A 134 -23.81 -3.71 3.86
CA LEU A 134 -23.95 -3.63 5.31
C LEU A 134 -22.60 -3.86 5.98
N ILE A 135 -22.37 -3.17 7.09
CA ILE A 135 -21.37 -3.53 8.10
C ILE A 135 -22.11 -3.85 9.40
N ARG A 136 -21.71 -4.92 10.08
CA ARG A 136 -22.15 -5.25 11.43
C ARG A 136 -20.93 -5.27 12.34
N GLN A 137 -20.96 -4.46 13.39
CA GLN A 137 -19.87 -4.32 14.35
C GLN A 137 -20.43 -3.80 15.67
N ASP A 138 -19.96 -4.33 16.80
CA ASP A 138 -20.33 -3.85 18.16
C ASP A 138 -21.84 -3.74 18.41
N GLY A 139 -22.61 -4.67 17.85
CA GLY A 139 -24.08 -4.69 17.94
C GLY A 139 -24.78 -3.67 17.03
N LEU A 140 -24.03 -2.83 16.31
CA LEU A 140 -24.54 -1.89 15.33
C LEU A 140 -24.73 -2.56 13.97
N ARG A 141 -25.73 -2.07 13.24
CA ARG A 141 -25.97 -2.36 11.83
C ARG A 141 -25.78 -1.06 11.07
N ILE A 142 -24.68 -0.97 10.34
CA ILE A 142 -24.25 0.22 9.60
C ILE A 142 -24.55 -0.06 8.12
N PRO A 143 -25.69 0.38 7.59
CA PRO A 143 -26.00 0.26 6.18
C PRO A 143 -25.00 1.02 5.33
N MET A 144 -24.69 0.47 4.15
CA MET A 144 -23.75 1.05 3.18
C MET A 144 -24.49 1.30 1.87
N PRO A 145 -25.09 2.48 1.65
CA PRO A 145 -25.90 2.74 0.47
C PRO A 145 -25.11 2.56 -0.84
N GLY A 146 -25.65 1.76 -1.75
CA GLY A 146 -25.10 1.56 -3.08
C GLY A 146 -25.28 2.79 -3.97
N CYS A 147 -24.44 2.94 -4.98
CA CYS A 147 -24.56 4.02 -5.95
C CYS A 147 -25.40 3.58 -7.16
N ARG A 148 -26.62 4.13 -7.29
CA ARG A 148 -27.53 3.84 -8.41
C ARG A 148 -27.79 5.12 -9.20
N ASP A 149 -27.60 5.05 -10.51
CA ASP A 149 -27.80 6.19 -11.42
C ASP A 149 -27.05 7.46 -10.98
N GLY A 150 -25.83 7.27 -10.45
CA GLY A 150 -24.97 8.35 -9.93
C GLY A 150 -25.44 8.97 -8.63
N ARG A 151 -26.34 8.31 -7.89
CA ARG A 151 -26.88 8.78 -6.61
C ARG A 151 -26.93 7.68 -5.55
N ARG A 152 -26.70 8.06 -4.29
CA ARG A 152 -26.85 7.17 -3.13
C ARG A 152 -27.60 7.88 -2.01
N ALA A 153 -28.20 7.12 -1.10
CA ALA A 153 -28.84 7.68 0.09
C ALA A 153 -27.81 8.37 0.98
N VAL A 154 -28.18 9.50 1.60
CA VAL A 154 -27.28 10.26 2.48
C VAL A 154 -27.11 9.51 3.80
N MET A 155 -25.86 9.38 4.25
CA MET A 155 -25.51 8.86 5.57
C MET A 155 -25.19 10.01 6.52
N ARG A 156 -26.02 10.25 7.54
CA ARG A 156 -25.73 11.17 8.66
C ARG A 156 -26.06 10.51 9.99
N GLY A 157 -25.22 9.55 10.38
CA GLY A 157 -25.49 8.64 11.50
C GLY A 157 -26.40 7.48 11.06
N GLU A 158 -27.62 7.80 10.64
CA GLU A 158 -28.55 6.85 10.01
C GLU A 158 -28.69 7.13 8.50
N VAL A 159 -29.23 6.15 7.75
CA VAL A 159 -29.58 6.33 6.33
C VAL A 159 -30.81 7.20 6.22
N ASP A 160 -30.67 8.35 5.57
CA ASP A 160 -31.79 9.16 5.16
C ASP A 160 -32.19 8.78 3.72
N THR A 161 -33.15 7.86 3.58
CA THR A 161 -33.65 7.43 2.27
C THR A 161 -34.45 8.53 1.54
N THR A 162 -34.80 9.62 2.21
CA THR A 162 -35.52 10.76 1.59
C THR A 162 -34.57 11.72 0.89
N ARG A 163 -33.27 11.64 1.18
CA ARG A 163 -32.24 12.49 0.59
C ARG A 163 -31.19 11.64 -0.10
N THR A 164 -30.74 12.12 -1.26
CA THR A 164 -29.66 11.49 -2.00
C THR A 164 -28.55 12.48 -2.30
N GLU A 165 -27.34 11.98 -2.45
CA GLU A 165 -26.15 12.73 -2.85
C GLU A 165 -25.53 12.12 -4.11
N PRO A 166 -24.80 12.91 -4.92
CA PRO A 166 -24.02 12.37 -6.04
C PRO A 166 -22.99 11.33 -5.55
N CYS A 167 -22.77 10.29 -6.34
CA CYS A 167 -21.76 9.27 -6.08
C CYS A 167 -21.24 8.66 -7.39
N THR A 168 -20.15 7.93 -7.25
CA THR A 168 -19.66 6.95 -8.23
C THR A 168 -19.75 5.57 -7.56
N PRO A 169 -20.12 4.49 -8.28
CA PRO A 169 -20.06 3.15 -7.72
C PRO A 169 -18.65 2.83 -7.22
N GLU A 170 -18.58 2.18 -6.06
CA GLU A 170 -17.33 1.72 -5.43
C GLU A 170 -17.38 0.18 -5.34
N PRO A 171 -17.01 -0.54 -6.42
CA PRO A 171 -17.09 -1.99 -6.48
C PRO A 171 -16.32 -2.69 -5.36
N ALA A 172 -16.87 -3.80 -4.87
CA ALA A 172 -16.13 -4.75 -4.06
C ALA A 172 -15.31 -5.73 -4.91
N ASP A 173 -15.73 -5.96 -6.14
CA ASP A 173 -14.95 -6.66 -7.17
C ASP A 173 -13.88 -5.73 -7.74
N ARG A 174 -12.61 -6.04 -7.48
CA ARG A 174 -11.46 -5.30 -7.98
C ARG A 174 -10.86 -5.91 -9.24
N SER A 175 -11.72 -6.41 -10.13
CA SER A 175 -11.34 -6.86 -11.47
C SER A 175 -10.82 -5.74 -12.39
N ASP A 176 -10.91 -4.48 -11.95
CA ASP A 176 -10.29 -3.32 -12.59
C ASP A 176 -8.77 -3.24 -12.37
N LEU A 177 -8.24 -3.96 -11.37
CA LEU A 177 -6.82 -3.89 -11.03
C LEU A 177 -5.93 -4.54 -12.10
N PRO A 178 -4.72 -4.00 -12.33
CA PRO A 178 -3.74 -4.63 -13.21
C PRO A 178 -3.38 -6.05 -12.75
N THR A 179 -3.14 -6.93 -13.72
CA THR A 179 -2.85 -8.36 -13.46
C THR A 179 -1.37 -8.73 -13.60
N ASP A 180 -0.50 -7.74 -13.74
CA ASP A 180 0.95 -7.88 -13.83
C ASP A 180 1.65 -6.79 -13.01
N ALA A 181 2.86 -7.09 -12.53
CA ALA A 181 3.58 -6.20 -11.62
C ALA A 181 3.94 -4.84 -12.24
N ALA A 182 4.15 -4.77 -13.57
CA ALA A 182 4.49 -3.51 -14.22
C ALA A 182 3.28 -2.56 -14.20
N GLY A 183 2.11 -3.06 -14.62
CA GLY A 183 0.85 -2.32 -14.57
C GLY A 183 0.43 -1.99 -13.14
N MET A 184 0.59 -2.92 -12.20
CA MET A 184 0.25 -2.68 -10.80
C MET A 184 1.12 -1.58 -10.19
N ARG A 185 2.44 -1.57 -10.46
CA ARG A 185 3.34 -0.50 -10.01
C ARG A 185 2.94 0.85 -10.58
N GLU A 186 2.58 0.91 -11.86
CA GLU A 186 2.10 2.14 -12.48
C GLU A 186 0.80 2.63 -11.84
N TYR A 187 -0.17 1.73 -11.63
CA TYR A 187 -1.43 2.04 -10.96
C TYR A 187 -1.22 2.64 -9.58
N LEU A 188 -0.40 2.00 -8.75
CA LEU A 188 -0.13 2.46 -7.38
C LEU A 188 0.64 3.79 -7.36
N SER A 189 1.59 3.98 -8.28
CA SER A 189 2.33 5.25 -8.38
C SER A 189 1.45 6.43 -8.80
N ARG A 190 0.41 6.19 -9.60
CA ARG A 190 -0.56 7.22 -9.98
C ARG A 190 -1.49 7.57 -8.83
N ALA A 191 -1.91 6.57 -8.05
CA ALA A 191 -2.76 6.78 -6.87
C ALA A 191 -2.10 7.73 -5.85
N GLU A 192 -0.79 7.60 -5.63
CA GLU A 192 -0.02 8.48 -4.74
C GLU A 192 0.12 9.91 -5.30
N LEU A 193 0.32 10.06 -6.60
CA LEU A 193 0.54 11.36 -7.24
C LEU A 193 -0.76 12.14 -7.44
N GLU A 194 -1.89 11.44 -7.58
CA GLU A 194 -3.17 12.01 -7.97
C GLU A 194 -4.33 11.50 -7.09
N PRO A 195 -4.27 11.69 -5.76
CA PRO A 195 -5.28 11.17 -4.83
C PRO A 195 -6.70 11.66 -5.15
N GLU A 196 -6.82 12.83 -5.77
CA GLU A 196 -8.10 13.43 -6.17
C GLU A 196 -8.78 12.71 -7.35
N ARG A 197 -8.08 11.82 -8.07
CA ARG A 197 -8.66 11.03 -9.16
C ARG A 197 -9.45 9.81 -8.67
N GLY A 198 -9.49 9.57 -7.35
CA GLY A 198 -10.24 8.47 -6.76
C GLY A 198 -9.60 7.10 -7.01
N GLU A 199 -8.31 7.09 -7.35
CA GLU A 199 -7.52 5.86 -7.29
C GLU A 199 -7.29 5.50 -5.81
N ILE A 200 -7.43 4.23 -5.47
CA ILE A 200 -7.28 3.77 -4.09
C ILE A 200 -5.79 3.82 -3.76
N ASP A 201 -5.43 4.66 -2.77
CA ASP A 201 -4.08 4.71 -2.19
C ASP A 201 -3.62 3.29 -1.82
N PHE A 202 -2.34 3.00 -2.03
CA PHE A 202 -1.73 1.73 -1.69
C PHE A 202 -2.02 1.27 -0.26
N ASP A 203 -1.93 2.18 0.72
CA ASP A 203 -2.23 1.85 2.12
C ASP A 203 -3.69 1.43 2.29
N VAL A 204 -4.61 2.08 1.57
CA VAL A 204 -6.04 1.72 1.56
C VAL A 204 -6.25 0.40 0.83
N LEU A 205 -5.49 0.11 -0.24
CA LEU A 205 -5.56 -1.17 -0.95
C LEU A 205 -5.04 -2.32 -0.09
N VAL A 206 -3.96 -2.12 0.65
CA VAL A 206 -3.41 -3.14 1.54
C VAL A 206 -4.30 -3.33 2.78
N HIS A 207 -4.78 -2.24 3.38
CA HIS A 207 -5.56 -2.31 4.60
C HIS A 207 -7.00 -2.80 4.35
N PHE A 208 -7.69 -2.25 3.34
CA PHE A 208 -9.09 -2.55 3.04
C PHE A 208 -9.29 -3.42 1.79
N GLY A 209 -8.40 -3.30 0.80
CA GLY A 209 -8.50 -4.09 -0.43
C GLY A 209 -8.23 -5.57 -0.19
N LEU A 210 -7.13 -5.92 0.48
CA LEU A 210 -6.78 -7.32 0.75
C LEU A 210 -7.75 -8.02 1.70
N THR A 211 -8.41 -7.26 2.58
CA THR A 211 -9.25 -7.82 3.65
C THR A 211 -10.74 -7.82 3.28
N GLU A 212 -11.24 -6.79 2.60
CA GLU A 212 -12.70 -6.59 2.42
C GLU A 212 -13.15 -6.57 0.95
N LYS A 213 -12.23 -6.74 -0.01
CA LYS A 213 -12.52 -6.73 -1.44
C LYS A 213 -12.15 -8.05 -2.09
N TYR A 214 -12.81 -8.38 -3.20
CA TYR A 214 -12.38 -9.48 -4.05
C TYR A 214 -11.28 -8.98 -4.99
N LEU A 215 -10.09 -9.54 -4.87
CA LEU A 215 -9.00 -9.32 -5.82
C LEU A 215 -8.85 -10.57 -6.69
N PRO A 216 -8.88 -10.44 -8.03
CA PRO A 216 -8.57 -11.56 -8.89
C PRO A 216 -7.20 -12.16 -8.54
N PRO A 217 -7.04 -13.50 -8.59
CA PRO A 217 -5.78 -14.19 -8.27
C PRO A 217 -4.52 -13.58 -8.89
N ARG A 218 -4.60 -13.15 -10.16
CA ARG A 218 -3.48 -12.50 -10.86
C ARG A 218 -3.19 -11.08 -10.40
N ALA A 219 -4.22 -10.32 -10.04
CA ALA A 219 -4.05 -8.97 -9.48
C ALA A 219 -3.44 -9.05 -8.08
N LEU A 220 -3.88 -10.02 -7.26
CA LEU A 220 -3.27 -10.29 -5.96
C LEU A 220 -1.79 -10.68 -6.09
N ALA A 221 -1.46 -11.56 -7.04
CA ALA A 221 -0.07 -11.92 -7.32
C ALA A 221 0.77 -10.70 -7.76
N ALA A 222 0.24 -9.88 -8.67
CA ALA A 222 0.92 -8.66 -9.11
C ALA A 222 1.15 -7.67 -7.95
N LEU A 223 0.19 -7.56 -7.03
CA LEU A 223 0.32 -6.75 -5.82
C LEU A 223 1.47 -7.26 -4.92
N PHE A 224 1.53 -8.57 -4.66
CA PHE A 224 2.63 -9.16 -3.89
C PHE A 224 4.00 -8.99 -4.55
N GLU A 225 4.08 -9.08 -5.88
CA GLU A 225 5.32 -8.79 -6.61
C GLU A 225 5.77 -7.33 -6.47
N VAL A 226 4.83 -6.38 -6.47
CA VAL A 226 5.16 -4.96 -6.25
C VAL A 226 5.57 -4.71 -4.80
N MET A 227 4.90 -5.35 -3.84
CA MET A 227 5.27 -5.29 -2.42
C MET A 227 6.69 -5.79 -2.15
N ALA A 228 7.18 -6.74 -2.95
CA ALA A 228 8.53 -7.27 -2.80
C ALA A 228 9.64 -6.24 -3.06
N ASP A 229 9.32 -5.15 -3.75
CA ASP A 229 10.27 -4.04 -4.00
C ASP A 229 10.28 -3.00 -2.88
N PHE A 230 9.50 -3.20 -1.80
CA PHE A 230 9.29 -2.18 -0.79
C PHE A 230 10.56 -1.88 0.01
N PRO A 231 10.88 -0.61 0.23
CA PRO A 231 12.03 -0.24 1.03
C PRO A 231 11.81 -0.63 2.49
N GLY A 232 12.85 -1.10 3.16
CA GLY A 232 12.78 -1.52 4.57
C GLY A 232 11.88 -2.73 4.84
N LEU A 233 11.55 -3.55 3.82
CA LEU A 233 10.76 -4.75 4.00
C LEU A 233 11.47 -5.73 4.97
N THR A 234 10.78 -6.15 6.03
CA THR A 234 11.29 -7.11 7.01
C THR A 234 10.26 -8.19 7.35
N ILE A 235 10.75 -9.32 7.89
CA ILE A 235 9.94 -10.47 8.28
C ILE A 235 10.01 -10.69 9.80
N ASP A 236 8.89 -11.08 10.41
CA ASP A 236 8.82 -11.62 11.77
C ASP A 236 8.16 -13.01 11.75
N GLU A 237 8.93 -14.05 12.00
CA GLU A 237 8.45 -15.44 11.96
C GLU A 237 7.49 -15.80 13.10
N ASN A 238 7.37 -14.95 14.12
CA ASN A 238 6.59 -15.19 15.34
C ASN A 238 5.41 -14.22 15.47
N ALA A 239 5.04 -13.52 14.41
CA ALA A 239 3.92 -12.61 14.42
C ALA A 239 2.60 -13.36 14.67
N THR A 240 1.64 -12.64 15.25
CA THR A 240 0.27 -13.13 15.44
C THR A 240 -0.73 -12.09 14.99
N ASP A 241 -1.78 -12.51 14.28
CA ASP A 241 -2.88 -11.62 13.90
C ASP A 241 -3.71 -11.15 15.12
N GLY A 242 -4.73 -10.32 14.91
CA GLY A 242 -5.63 -9.87 15.99
C GLY A 242 -6.39 -11.00 16.69
N ALA A 243 -6.37 -12.20 16.14
CA ALA A 243 -6.94 -13.41 16.71
C ALA A 243 -5.93 -14.22 17.54
N GLY A 244 -4.65 -13.84 17.59
CA GLY A 244 -3.58 -14.63 18.19
C GLY A 244 -3.18 -15.85 17.36
N ARG A 245 -3.60 -15.95 16.10
CA ARG A 245 -3.15 -17.03 15.21
C ARG A 245 -1.72 -16.73 14.77
N PRO A 246 -0.78 -17.68 14.92
CA PRO A 246 0.59 -17.46 14.50
C PRO A 246 0.71 -17.42 12.98
N GLY A 247 1.61 -16.59 12.48
CA GLY A 247 1.88 -16.44 11.06
C GLY A 247 3.24 -15.76 10.82
N ILE A 248 3.47 -15.40 9.56
CA ILE A 248 4.63 -14.63 9.13
C ILE A 248 4.21 -13.16 9.05
N GLY A 249 4.85 -12.33 9.88
CA GLY A 249 4.67 -10.88 9.87
C GLY A 249 5.51 -10.24 8.77
N LEU A 250 4.93 -9.32 8.01
CA LEU A 250 5.62 -8.47 7.06
C LEU A 250 5.34 -7.01 7.38
N THR A 251 6.41 -6.23 7.50
CA THR A 251 6.40 -4.77 7.68
C THR A 251 7.35 -4.13 6.69
N TRP A 252 7.14 -2.86 6.37
CA TRP A 252 7.96 -2.06 5.47
C TRP A 252 8.19 -0.68 6.06
N ALA A 253 9.11 0.09 5.47
CA ALA A 253 9.34 1.45 5.92
C ALA A 253 8.12 2.33 5.61
N GLN A 254 7.55 2.92 6.67
CA GLN A 254 6.48 3.91 6.57
C GLN A 254 7.00 5.33 6.85
N PRO A 255 6.31 6.38 6.38
CA PRO A 255 6.52 7.75 6.80
C PRO A 255 6.54 7.89 8.33
N ALA A 256 7.35 8.82 8.85
CA ALA A 256 7.57 8.95 10.29
C ALA A 256 6.33 9.39 11.09
N ASP A 257 5.31 9.93 10.42
CA ASP A 257 4.03 10.32 10.98
C ASP A 257 2.95 9.23 10.89
N GLN A 258 3.26 8.09 10.27
CA GLN A 258 2.39 6.92 10.20
C GLN A 258 2.78 5.85 11.23
N ASN A 259 1.79 5.10 11.69
CA ASN A 259 2.03 3.93 12.51
C ASN A 259 2.58 2.80 11.65
N GLU A 260 3.48 2.00 12.22
CA GLU A 260 3.93 0.76 11.58
C GLU A 260 2.75 -0.19 11.38
N VAL A 261 2.63 -0.73 10.16
CA VAL A 261 1.63 -1.74 9.82
C VAL A 261 2.36 -3.06 9.61
N MET A 262 1.95 -4.09 10.35
CA MET A 262 2.44 -5.45 10.15
C MET A 262 1.30 -6.35 9.66
N LEU A 263 1.41 -6.78 8.41
CA LEU A 263 0.53 -7.80 7.84
C LEU A 263 0.97 -9.18 8.31
N VAL A 264 0.02 -10.02 8.69
CA VAL A 264 0.30 -11.39 9.12
C VAL A 264 -0.24 -12.35 8.07
N PHE A 265 0.63 -13.22 7.57
CA PHE A 265 0.32 -14.22 6.55
C PHE A 265 0.38 -15.63 7.12
N ASP A 266 -0.43 -16.52 6.57
CA ASP A 266 -0.34 -17.95 6.85
C ASP A 266 0.97 -18.50 6.29
N ARG A 267 1.66 -19.32 7.08
CA ARG A 267 3.01 -19.79 6.73
C ARG A 267 3.03 -20.74 5.53
N GLU A 268 1.98 -21.53 5.35
CA GLU A 268 1.95 -22.60 4.34
C GLU A 268 1.23 -22.17 3.07
N SER A 269 0.12 -21.44 3.22
CA SER A 269 -0.73 -21.02 2.11
C SER A 269 -0.43 -19.60 1.62
N HIS A 270 0.37 -18.83 2.38
CA HIS A 270 0.67 -17.41 2.14
C HIS A 270 -0.59 -16.52 2.08
N ALA A 271 -1.72 -17.01 2.58
CA ALA A 271 -2.96 -16.25 2.67
C ALA A 271 -2.82 -15.16 3.74
N LEU A 272 -3.34 -13.95 3.46
CA LEU A 272 -3.38 -12.90 4.47
C LEU A 272 -4.32 -13.32 5.62
N LEU A 273 -3.77 -13.40 6.84
CA LEU A 273 -4.52 -13.68 8.06
C LEU A 273 -5.09 -12.42 8.68
N GLY A 274 -4.44 -11.27 8.55
CA GLY A 274 -4.90 -9.98 9.10
C GLY A 274 -3.75 -9.05 9.44
N ILE A 275 -3.98 -8.17 10.43
CA ILE A 275 -3.00 -7.19 10.92
C ILE A 275 -2.58 -7.58 12.33
N ALA A 276 -1.28 -7.52 12.60
CA ALA A 276 -0.69 -7.99 13.85
C ALA A 276 -1.33 -7.32 15.06
N GLY A 277 -1.88 -8.12 15.98
CA GLY A 277 -2.55 -7.64 17.19
C GLY A 277 -3.85 -6.84 16.98
N GLU A 278 -4.18 -6.43 15.76
CA GLU A 278 -5.33 -5.56 15.48
C GLU A 278 -6.53 -6.30 14.90
N SER A 279 -6.31 -7.13 13.89
CA SER A 279 -7.40 -7.76 13.14
C SER A 279 -7.01 -9.11 12.57
N ALA A 280 -8.01 -9.96 12.37
CA ALA A 280 -7.85 -11.30 11.82
C ALA A 280 -9.02 -11.63 10.90
N VAL A 281 -8.75 -11.83 9.61
CA VAL A 281 -9.71 -12.33 8.63
C VAL A 281 -10.04 -13.78 9.00
N VAL A 282 -11.25 -13.99 9.48
CA VAL A 282 -11.77 -15.30 9.89
C VAL A 282 -12.38 -16.01 8.69
N GLU A 283 -13.07 -15.26 7.84
CA GLU A 283 -13.83 -15.81 6.72
C GLU A 283 -14.01 -14.74 5.64
N GLN A 284 -13.89 -15.14 4.38
CA GLN A 284 -14.19 -14.31 3.22
C GLN A 284 -14.88 -15.16 2.16
N ALA A 285 -15.93 -14.64 1.54
CA ALA A 285 -16.69 -15.37 0.54
C ALA A 285 -17.51 -14.44 -0.37
N VAL A 286 -18.01 -14.99 -1.47
CA VAL A 286 -19.05 -14.36 -2.28
C VAL A 286 -20.41 -14.91 -1.85
N VAL A 287 -21.36 -14.04 -1.57
CA VAL A 287 -22.73 -14.39 -1.14
C VAL A 287 -23.78 -13.68 -1.99
N ASP A 288 -25.00 -14.21 -2.04
CA ASP A 288 -26.07 -13.68 -2.89
C ASP A 288 -26.87 -12.54 -2.24
N ALA A 289 -26.74 -12.33 -0.92
CA ALA A 289 -27.48 -11.30 -0.21
C ALA A 289 -26.74 -10.73 1.02
N VAL A 290 -27.09 -9.50 1.39
CA VAL A 290 -26.75 -8.93 2.70
C VAL A 290 -27.30 -9.81 3.83
N ASP A 291 -26.58 -9.88 4.95
CA ASP A 291 -26.85 -10.76 6.10
C ASP A 291 -26.67 -12.26 5.84
N GLN A 292 -26.39 -12.70 4.61
CA GLN A 292 -26.04 -14.08 4.31
C GLN A 292 -24.61 -14.39 4.76
N ARG A 293 -24.42 -15.52 5.44
CA ARG A 293 -23.09 -16.12 5.65
C ARG A 293 -22.93 -17.34 4.72
N PRO A 294 -21.70 -17.75 4.39
CA PRO A 294 -21.44 -18.94 3.57
C PRO A 294 -22.09 -20.22 4.09
#